data_AF-A0A1I6LWY9-F1
#
_entry.id   AF-A0A1I6LWY9-F1
#
_cell.length_a   1.000
_cell.length_b   1.000
_cell.length_c   1.000
_cell.angle_alpha   90.00
_cell.angle_beta   90.00
_cell.angle_gamma   90.00
#
_symmetry.space_group_name_H-M   'P 1'
#
loop_
_entity.id
_entity.type
_entity.pdbx_description
1 polymer ?
#
loop_
_entity_poly.entity_id
_entity_poly.type
_entity_poly.pdbx_seq_one_letter_code
_entity_poly.pdbx_strand_id
1 'polypeptide(L)'
;MLLAAYVKEFVAICDYLAGNEVKQVKGYFIAERARIEAMLDRNKYDTCQGKLKVWKQLNWIDAEENRYTKRVYDMETKKYIRRMKLSVEVYKTLKELNEK
;
A
#
# COMPACT_ATOMS: atom_id res chain seq x y z
N MET A 1 -16.70 12.46 2.35
CA MET A 1 -16.49 12.12 3.78
C MET A 1 -15.85 10.73 3.99
N LEU A 2 -16.21 9.68 3.23
CA LEU A 2 -15.56 8.35 3.32
C LEU A 2 -14.21 8.26 2.57
N LEU A 3 -14.11 8.79 1.34
CA LEU A 3 -12.88 8.71 0.52
C LEU A 3 -11.65 9.34 1.21
N ALA A 4 -11.85 10.46 1.91
CA ALA A 4 -10.78 11.16 2.62
C ALA A 4 -10.13 10.30 3.71
N ALA A 5 -10.87 9.38 4.34
CA ALA A 5 -10.30 8.45 5.33
C ALA A 5 -9.34 7.45 4.68
N TYR A 6 -9.73 6.87 3.53
CA TYR A 6 -8.86 5.97 2.76
C TYR A 6 -7.60 6.68 2.27
N VAL A 7 -7.73 7.93 1.79
CA VAL A 7 -6.60 8.76 1.34
C VAL A 7 -5.63 9.01 2.49
N LYS A 8 -6.13 9.54 3.62
CA LYS A 8 -5.30 9.84 4.79
C LYS A 8 -4.57 8.61 5.31
N GLU A 9 -5.25 7.47 5.39
CA GLU A 9 -4.64 6.22 5.84
C GLU A 9 -3.60 5.70 4.84
N PHE A 10 -3.84 5.80 3.53
CA PHE A 10 -2.86 5.41 2.51
C PHE A 10 -1.61 6.29 2.58
N VAL A 11 -1.77 7.61 2.67
CA VAL A 11 -0.65 8.56 2.81
C VAL A 11 0.14 8.29 4.08
N ALA A 12 -0.53 8.14 5.23
CA ALA A 12 0.15 7.87 6.50
C ALA A 12 0.94 6.55 6.50
N ILE A 13 0.40 5.49 5.88
CA ILE A 13 1.12 4.24 5.72
C ILE A 13 2.33 4.42 4.80
N CYS A 14 2.18 5.12 3.67
CA CYS A 14 3.29 5.40 2.76
C CYS A 14 4.38 6.28 3.40
N ASP A 15 4.01 7.27 4.21
CA ASP A 15 4.94 8.08 5.02
C ASP A 15 5.74 7.18 5.98
N TYR A 16 5.05 6.29 6.69
CA TYR A 16 5.71 5.32 7.57
C TYR A 16 6.66 4.41 6.80
N LEU A 17 6.27 3.87 5.65
CA LEU A 17 7.14 3.02 4.82
C LEU A 17 8.36 3.80 4.30
N ALA A 18 8.17 5.06 3.89
CA ALA A 18 9.24 5.93 3.41
C ALA A 18 10.26 6.25 4.52
N GLY A 19 9.81 6.45 5.76
CA GLY A 19 10.69 6.73 6.91
C GLY A 19 11.39 5.49 7.50
N ASN A 20 11.00 4.27 7.13
CA ASN A 20 11.53 3.02 7.69
C ASN A 20 12.33 2.20 6.65
N GLU A 21 13.00 2.87 5.70
CA GLU A 21 13.88 2.27 4.68
C GLU A 21 13.25 1.13 3.87
N VAL A 22 11.92 1.17 3.67
CA VAL A 22 11.24 0.13 2.89
C VAL A 22 11.69 0.21 1.44
N LYS A 23 12.11 -0.94 0.91
CA LYS A 23 12.63 -1.07 -0.45
C LYS A 23 11.62 -0.53 -1.46
N GLN A 24 12.03 0.52 -2.17
CA GLN A 24 11.32 1.02 -3.34
C GLN A 24 11.85 0.32 -4.59
N VAL A 25 10.96 -0.32 -5.35
CA VAL A 25 11.33 -1.02 -6.58
C VAL A 25 10.38 -0.61 -7.69
N LYS A 26 10.94 -0.04 -8.77
CA LYS A 26 10.19 0.37 -9.97
C LYS A 26 8.96 1.24 -9.67
N GLY A 27 9.11 2.22 -8.76
CA GLY A 27 8.03 3.14 -8.39
C GLY A 27 7.01 2.60 -7.39
N TYR A 28 7.30 1.49 -6.70
CA TYR A 28 6.44 0.94 -5.66
C TYR A 28 7.18 0.73 -4.34
N PHE A 29 6.51 1.00 -3.22
CA PHE A 29 6.92 0.44 -1.93
C PHE A 29 6.58 -1.05 -1.90
N ILE A 30 7.55 -1.88 -1.55
CA ILE A 30 7.39 -3.33 -1.47
C ILE A 30 7.32 -3.75 0.00
N ALA A 31 6.16 -4.24 0.45
CA ALA A 31 5.93 -4.54 1.87
C ALA A 31 5.30 -5.93 2.08
N GLU A 32 5.45 -6.46 3.30
CA GLU A 32 4.71 -7.64 3.75
C GLU A 32 3.25 -7.33 3.92
N ARG A 33 2.40 -8.23 3.40
CA ARG A 33 0.96 -8.13 3.57
C ARG A 33 0.58 -8.02 5.04
N ALA A 34 1.07 -8.91 5.89
CA ALA A 34 0.76 -8.92 7.32
C ALA A 34 1.12 -7.59 8.01
N ARG A 35 2.25 -6.96 7.61
CA ARG A 35 2.66 -5.64 8.13
C ARG A 35 1.67 -4.54 7.73
N ILE A 36 1.19 -4.54 6.49
CA ILE A 36 0.18 -3.57 6.03
C ILE A 36 -1.16 -3.81 6.73
N GLU A 37 -1.61 -5.07 6.81
CA GLU A 37 -2.86 -5.43 7.48
C GLU A 37 -2.87 -4.99 8.95
N ALA A 38 -1.77 -5.21 9.68
CA ALA A 38 -1.63 -4.76 11.06
C ALA A 38 -1.70 -3.22 11.24
N MET A 39 -1.29 -2.44 10.23
CA MET A 39 -1.47 -0.98 10.24
C MET A 39 -2.91 -0.59 9.93
N LEU A 40 -3.51 -1.23 8.93
CA LEU A 40 -4.90 -1.00 8.51
C LEU A 40 -5.91 -1.36 9.61
N ASP A 41 -5.63 -2.36 10.44
CA ASP A 41 -6.52 -2.76 11.52
C ASP A 41 -6.62 -1.72 12.64
N ARG A 42 -5.74 -0.72 12.70
CA ARG A 42 -5.76 0.32 13.74
C ARG A 42 -6.95 1.26 13.61
N ASN A 43 -7.32 1.63 12.38
CA ASN A 43 -8.41 2.58 12.14
C ASN A 43 -9.72 1.83 11.85
N LYS A 44 -10.76 2.03 12.66
CA LYS A 44 -12.00 1.20 12.63
C LYS A 44 -13.12 1.73 11.74
N TYR A 45 -12.82 2.52 10.71
CA TYR A 45 -13.85 3.09 9.82
C TYR A 45 -14.30 2.12 8.70
N ASP A 46 -13.54 1.07 8.44
CA ASP A 46 -13.86 -0.03 7.54
C ASP A 46 -13.03 -1.27 7.94
N THR A 47 -13.39 -2.44 7.42
CA THR A 47 -12.61 -3.66 7.52
C THR A 47 -11.30 -3.55 6.74
N CYS A 48 -10.25 -4.25 7.17
CA CYS A 48 -8.99 -4.31 6.43
C CYS A 48 -9.20 -4.72 4.96
N GLN A 49 -10.04 -5.73 4.71
CA GLN A 49 -10.33 -6.19 3.34
C GLN A 49 -11.08 -5.14 2.51
N GLY A 50 -12.04 -4.42 3.10
CA GLY A 50 -12.76 -3.34 2.44
C GLY A 50 -11.82 -2.23 1.96
N LYS A 51 -10.91 -1.81 2.84
CA LYS A 51 -9.86 -0.83 2.50
C LYS A 51 -8.95 -1.29 1.38
N LEU A 52 -8.45 -2.53 1.46
CA LEU A 52 -7.60 -3.10 0.41
C LEU A 52 -8.34 -3.23 -0.93
N LYS A 53 -9.64 -3.56 -0.89
CA LYS A 53 -10.49 -3.61 -2.08
C LYS A 53 -10.60 -2.23 -2.74
N VAL A 54 -10.87 -1.18 -1.96
CA VAL A 54 -10.93 0.20 -2.46
C VAL A 54 -9.59 0.60 -3.09
N TRP A 55 -8.48 0.42 -2.36
CA TRP A 55 -7.14 0.77 -2.86
C TRP A 55 -6.78 0.04 -4.14
N LYS A 56 -7.18 -1.24 -4.26
CA LYS A 56 -6.98 -2.01 -5.49
C LYS A 56 -7.83 -1.49 -6.64
N GLN A 57 -9.12 -1.24 -6.41
CA GLN A 57 -10.03 -0.74 -7.45
C GLN A 57 -9.62 0.63 -7.97
N LEU A 58 -8.97 1.45 -7.14
CA LEU A 58 -8.43 2.75 -7.50
C LEU A 58 -6.98 2.71 -8.01
N ASN A 59 -6.40 1.53 -8.18
CA ASN A 59 -5.00 1.33 -8.64
C ASN A 59 -3.94 1.97 -7.74
N TRP A 60 -4.22 2.14 -6.43
CA TRP A 60 -3.23 2.61 -5.45
C TRP A 60 -2.24 1.51 -5.08
N ILE A 61 -2.66 0.26 -5.23
CA ILE A 61 -1.82 -0.93 -5.08
C ILE A 61 -1.80 -1.76 -6.36
N ASP A 62 -0.63 -2.29 -6.73
CA ASP A 62 -0.47 -3.24 -7.84
C ASP A 62 -0.56 -4.68 -7.32
N ALA A 63 -1.64 -5.38 -7.67
CA ALA A 63 -1.95 -6.71 -7.17
C ALA A 63 -2.55 -7.61 -8.26
N GLU A 64 -2.40 -8.93 -8.10
CA GLU A 64 -3.04 -9.93 -8.98
C GLU A 64 -4.57 -9.93 -8.82
N GLU A 65 -5.32 -10.33 -9.85
CA GLU A 65 -6.79 -10.23 -9.94
C GLU A 65 -7.56 -10.71 -8.69
N ASN A 66 -7.17 -11.85 -8.11
CA ASN A 66 -7.84 -12.43 -6.94
C ASN A 66 -7.07 -12.26 -5.63
N ARG A 67 -6.12 -11.32 -5.57
CA ARG A 67 -5.26 -11.09 -4.40
C ARG A 67 -5.06 -9.59 -4.13
N TYR A 68 -4.48 -9.28 -2.97
CA TYR A 68 -3.99 -7.93 -2.63
C TYR A 68 -2.46 -7.85 -2.71
N THR A 69 -1.81 -8.86 -3.27
CA THR A 69 -0.35 -8.99 -3.40
C THR A 69 0.01 -9.34 -4.83
N LYS A 70 1.27 -9.11 -5.21
CA LYS A 70 1.87 -9.54 -6.47
C LYS A 70 3.13 -10.34 -6.21
N ARG A 71 3.46 -11.29 -7.09
CA ARG A 71 4.78 -11.95 -7.07
C ARG A 71 5.86 -10.95 -7.45
N VAL A 72 6.86 -10.81 -6.59
CA VAL A 72 8.05 -9.99 -6.77
C VAL A 72 9.26 -10.90 -6.68
N TYR A 73 10.19 -10.77 -7.63
CA TYR A 73 11.45 -11.50 -7.57
C TYR A 73 12.35 -10.87 -6.51
N ASP A 74 12.75 -11.68 -5.55
CA ASP A 74 13.65 -11.29 -4.48
C ASP A 74 15.07 -11.72 -4.84
N MET A 75 15.96 -10.74 -4.99
CA MET A 75 17.33 -10.96 -5.45
C MET A 75 18.20 -11.68 -4.41
N GLU A 76 17.91 -11.49 -3.11
CA GLU A 76 18.68 -12.06 -2.00
C GLU A 76 18.39 -13.56 -1.88
N THR A 77 17.10 -13.91 -1.88
CA THR A 77 16.63 -15.29 -1.74
C THR A 77 16.52 -16.03 -3.08
N LYS A 78 16.72 -15.34 -4.22
CA LYS A 78 16.56 -15.84 -5.60
C LYS A 78 15.22 -16.53 -5.85
N LYS A 79 14.15 -16.05 -5.21
CA LYS A 79 12.81 -16.64 -5.26
C LYS A 79 11.75 -15.59 -5.55
N TYR A 80 10.64 -16.02 -6.13
CA TYR A 80 9.45 -15.19 -6.23
C TYR A 80 8.66 -15.25 -4.92
N ILE A 81 8.54 -14.11 -4.26
CA ILE A 81 7.78 -13.95 -3.02
C ILE A 81 6.59 -13.03 -3.25
N ARG A 82 5.51 -13.22 -2.50
CA ARG A 82 4.33 -12.36 -2.60
C ARG A 82 4.49 -11.16 -1.68
N ARG A 83 4.38 -9.96 -2.25
CA ARG A 83 4.46 -8.69 -1.53
C ARG A 83 3.32 -7.78 -1.94
N MET A 84 2.96 -6.86 -1.06
CA MET A 84 2.11 -5.73 -1.43
C MET A 84 2.96 -4.68 -2.12
N LYS A 85 2.43 -4.10 -3.20
CA LYS A 85 3.07 -3.05 -3.97
C LYS A 85 2.23 -1.79 -3.87
N LEU A 86 2.68 -0.79 -3.13
CA LEU A 86 1.98 0.49 -2.98
C LEU A 86 2.60 1.51 -3.93
N SER A 87 1.79 2.18 -4.75
CA SER A 87 2.27 3.12 -5.77
C SER A 87 2.85 4.38 -5.15
N VAL A 88 4.13 4.68 -5.45
CA VAL A 88 4.81 5.90 -5.00
C VAL A 88 4.24 7.13 -5.70
N GLU A 89 3.83 6.99 -6.97
CA GLU A 89 3.21 8.08 -7.74
C GLU A 89 1.89 8.51 -7.10
N VAL A 90 0.99 7.55 -6.86
CA VAL A 90 -0.29 7.81 -6.19
C VAL A 90 -0.07 8.43 -4.82
N TYR A 91 0.91 7.91 -4.05
CA TYR A 91 1.26 8.48 -2.74
C TYR A 91 1.64 9.97 -2.87
N LYS A 92 2.54 10.32 -3.79
CA LYS A 92 2.98 11.70 -3.99
C LYS A 92 1.80 12.60 -4.37
N THR A 93 0.96 12.18 -5.31
CA THR A 93 -0.22 12.93 -5.74
C THR A 93 -1.22 13.12 -4.59
N LEU A 94 -1.54 12.06 -3.85
CA LEU A 94 -2.48 12.13 -2.73
C LEU A 94 -1.94 12.95 -1.57
N LYS A 95 -0.63 12.91 -1.32
CA LYS A 95 0.02 13.73 -0.30
C LYS A 95 -0.10 15.21 -0.64
N GLU A 96 0.24 15.60 -1.87
CA GLU A 96 0.10 16.99 -2.34
C GLU A 96 -1.34 17.49 -2.24
N LEU A 97 -2.32 16.65 -2.58
CA LEU A 97 -3.74 17.01 -2.48
C LEU A 97 -4.25 17.12 -1.03
N ASN A 98 -3.61 16.44 -0.07
CA ASN A 98 -4.01 16.44 1.33
C ASN A 98 -3.31 17.54 2.15
N GLU A 99 -2.22 18.13 1.63
CA GLU A 99 -1.51 19.27 2.21
C GLU A 99 -2.02 20.63 1.69
N LYS A 100 -2.91 20.62 0.68
CA LYS A 100 -3.65 21.79 0.18
C LYS A 100 -4.95 21.98 0.94
#